data_AF-A0A0L7K2J2-F1
#
_entry.id   AF-A0A0L7K2J2-F1
#
_cell.length_a   1.000
_cell.length_b   1.000
_cell.length_c   1.000
_cell.angle_alpha   90.00
_cell.angle_beta   90.00
_cell.angle_gamma   90.00
#
_symmetry.space_group_name_H-M   'P 1'
#
loop_
_entity.id
_entity.type
_entity.pdbx_description
1 polymer ?
#
loop_
_entity_poly.entity_id
_entity_poly.type
_entity_poly.pdbx_seq_one_letter_code
_entity_poly.pdbx_strand_id
1 'polypeptide(L)'
;MDVQVKSSDTCQSIGDVMREIDAASLVKGDFILLGINTITNIDFASLLEQHKQTVKKDKGAAMTLVYKEVSQEHALIKSDKSVFLAADGKTNKVLVHQKFKPKSNENTIALPTVKLHHNLIDPNIAVCSSSVPPLFADNFDFQTRDDFIHGLLIQEDILADSLYYTFVKSNNNDVLHNWAYPLSIESGAYKEFVYSGKHIYRNKTATLNRSCTLLEDVLIGGDSFLGDNTVVSKSFIGNNVIIGNNVTIEKSFIMDKAVIKDNVKITNSFIDEECFIKEDCTIEG
;
A
#
# COMPACT_ATOMS: atom_id res chain seq x y z
N MET A 1 2.07 -8.58 -21.88
CA MET A 1 3.02 -8.11 -20.86
C MET A 1 3.89 -9.31 -20.53
N ASP A 2 5.21 -9.21 -20.70
CA ASP A 2 6.14 -10.27 -20.30
C ASP A 2 6.48 -10.06 -18.83
N VAL A 3 6.32 -11.09 -18.00
CA VAL A 3 6.58 -11.01 -16.56
C VAL A 3 7.80 -11.86 -16.27
N GLN A 4 8.85 -11.23 -15.75
CA GLN A 4 10.09 -11.90 -15.41
C GLN A 4 10.22 -11.97 -13.88
N VAL A 5 10.25 -13.19 -13.35
CA VAL A 5 10.48 -13.44 -11.93
C VAL A 5 11.97 -13.73 -11.74
N LYS A 6 12.60 -12.97 -10.84
CA LYS A 6 14.00 -13.16 -10.42
C LYS A 6 14.01 -13.58 -8.96
N SER A 7 14.83 -14.56 -8.64
CA SER A 7 15.09 -15.03 -7.28
C SER A 7 16.57 -14.86 -6.97
N SER A 8 16.87 -14.47 -5.75
CA SER A 8 18.21 -14.34 -5.21
C SER A 8 18.17 -14.71 -3.73
N ASP A 9 19.08 -15.57 -3.31
CA ASP A 9 19.20 -15.99 -1.90
C ASP A 9 20.07 -15.02 -1.09
N THR A 10 20.71 -14.05 -1.76
CA THR A 10 21.67 -13.11 -1.15
C THR A 10 21.07 -11.74 -0.87
N CYS A 11 20.03 -11.35 -1.60
CA CYS A 11 19.37 -10.06 -1.41
C CYS A 11 18.58 -10.01 -0.11
N GLN A 12 18.94 -9.09 0.81
CA GLN A 12 18.21 -8.86 2.05
C GLN A 12 17.59 -7.46 2.14
N SER A 13 17.99 -6.55 1.24
CA SER A 13 17.53 -5.16 1.21
C SER A 13 17.15 -4.71 -0.20
N ILE A 14 16.47 -3.56 -0.31
CA ILE A 14 16.18 -2.98 -1.63
C ILE A 14 17.47 -2.53 -2.32
N GLY A 15 18.49 -2.15 -1.54
CA GLY A 15 19.80 -1.79 -2.05
C GLY A 15 20.49 -2.96 -2.73
N ASP A 16 20.45 -4.16 -2.14
CA ASP A 16 21.00 -5.36 -2.76
C ASP A 16 20.31 -5.68 -4.09
N VAL A 17 18.97 -5.58 -4.11
CA VAL A 17 18.19 -5.79 -5.32
C VAL A 17 18.57 -4.78 -6.41
N MET A 18 18.75 -3.51 -6.08
CA MET A 18 19.18 -2.49 -7.04
C MET A 18 20.59 -2.75 -7.58
N ARG A 19 21.51 -3.24 -6.75
CA ARG A 19 22.87 -3.62 -7.16
C ARG A 19 22.87 -4.81 -8.11
N GLU A 20 22.04 -5.82 -7.85
CA GLU A 20 21.88 -6.94 -8.77
C GLU A 20 21.23 -6.51 -10.10
N ILE A 21 20.25 -5.60 -10.05
CA ILE A 21 19.63 -5.01 -11.25
C ILE A 21 20.67 -4.28 -12.10
N ASP A 22 21.56 -3.51 -11.46
CA ASP A 22 22.66 -2.80 -12.12
C ASP A 22 23.67 -3.77 -12.76
N ALA A 23 24.16 -4.73 -11.97
CA ALA A 23 25.13 -5.74 -12.41
C ALA A 23 24.60 -6.58 -13.59
N ALA A 24 23.30 -6.89 -13.59
CA ALA A 24 22.64 -7.60 -14.69
C ALA A 24 22.16 -6.67 -15.82
N SER A 25 22.30 -5.35 -15.66
CA SER A 25 21.86 -4.32 -16.61
C SER A 25 20.42 -4.52 -17.10
N LEU A 26 19.52 -4.86 -16.17
CA LEU A 26 18.13 -5.22 -16.49
C LEU A 26 17.28 -4.03 -16.90
N VAL A 27 17.61 -2.83 -16.40
CA VAL A 27 16.85 -1.61 -16.62
C VAL A 27 17.70 -0.60 -17.40
N LYS A 28 17.18 -0.12 -18.53
CA LYS A 28 17.92 0.76 -19.47
C LYS A 28 17.32 2.16 -19.62
N GLY A 29 16.26 2.48 -18.87
CA GLY A 29 15.59 3.77 -18.92
C GLY A 29 14.75 3.99 -17.67
N ASP A 30 13.94 5.05 -17.68
CA ASP A 30 13.09 5.40 -16.54
C ASP A 30 12.14 4.25 -16.19
N PHE A 31 12.04 3.96 -14.90
CA PHE A 31 11.27 2.84 -14.38
C PHE A 31 10.48 3.25 -13.13
N ILE A 32 9.51 2.42 -12.78
CA ILE A 32 8.68 2.64 -11.59
C ILE A 32 9.18 1.72 -10.49
N LEU A 33 9.53 2.32 -9.36
CA LEU A 33 9.81 1.62 -8.13
C LEU A 33 8.53 1.56 -7.31
N LEU A 34 8.01 0.34 -7.10
CA LEU A 34 6.80 0.08 -6.35
C LEU A 34 7.12 -0.75 -5.11
N GLY A 35 6.65 -0.30 -3.94
CA GLY A 35 6.69 -1.08 -2.72
C GLY A 35 5.80 -2.32 -2.78
N ILE A 36 6.09 -3.28 -1.90
CA ILE A 36 5.23 -4.46 -1.70
C ILE A 36 3.87 -4.03 -1.14
N ASN A 37 2.82 -4.80 -1.49
CA ASN A 37 1.45 -4.59 -1.01
C ASN A 37 0.83 -3.22 -1.34
N THR A 38 1.36 -2.52 -2.34
CA THR A 38 0.79 -1.25 -2.80
C THR A 38 -0.41 -1.49 -3.70
N ILE A 39 -1.61 -1.11 -3.23
CA ILE A 39 -2.84 -1.05 -4.03
C ILE A 39 -3.01 0.39 -4.50
N THR A 40 -3.12 0.61 -5.82
CA THR A 40 -3.26 1.96 -6.36
C THR A 40 -3.93 2.00 -7.73
N ASN A 41 -4.70 3.05 -8.00
CA ASN A 41 -5.32 3.36 -9.28
C ASN A 41 -4.64 4.52 -10.02
N ILE A 42 -3.39 4.83 -9.65
CA ILE A 42 -2.63 5.94 -10.24
C ILE A 42 -2.37 5.69 -11.73
N ASP A 43 -2.50 6.74 -12.54
CA ASP A 43 -2.03 6.75 -13.92
C ASP A 43 -0.49 6.87 -13.96
N PHE A 44 0.16 5.72 -14.04
CA PHE A 44 1.62 5.63 -14.14
C PHE A 44 2.17 6.21 -15.45
N ALA A 45 1.39 6.26 -16.54
CA ALA A 45 1.86 6.84 -17.79
C ALA A 45 2.05 8.35 -17.64
N SER A 46 1.07 9.04 -17.05
CA SER A 46 1.17 10.46 -16.71
C SER A 46 2.34 10.75 -15.76
N LEU A 47 2.56 9.91 -14.75
CA LEU A 47 3.70 10.06 -13.83
C LEU A 47 5.05 9.94 -14.55
N LEU A 48 5.19 8.96 -15.44
CA LEU A 48 6.42 8.75 -16.21
C LEU A 48 6.68 9.93 -17.17
N GLU A 49 5.64 10.46 -17.81
CA GLU A 49 5.76 11.64 -18.66
C GLU A 49 6.18 12.88 -17.88
N GLN A 50 5.62 13.09 -16.68
CA GLN A 50 6.04 14.18 -15.79
C GLN A 50 7.52 14.05 -15.42
N HIS A 51 7.97 12.85 -15.02
CA HIS A 51 9.38 12.60 -14.70
C HIS A 51 10.29 12.89 -15.89
N LYS A 52 9.93 12.42 -17.10
CA LYS A 52 10.68 12.72 -18.34
C LYS A 52 10.80 14.21 -18.62
N GLN A 53 9.76 14.99 -18.34
CA GLN A 53 9.82 16.45 -18.48
C GLN A 53 10.76 17.09 -17.45
N THR A 54 10.80 16.55 -16.23
CA THR A 54 11.75 16.96 -15.20
C THR A 54 13.17 16.63 -15.62
N VAL A 55 13.45 15.40 -16.08
CA VAL A 55 14.79 14.97 -16.56
C VAL A 55 15.28 15.83 -17.75
N LYS A 56 14.37 16.30 -18.61
CA LYS A 56 14.73 17.24 -19.70
C LYS A 56 15.19 18.61 -19.18
N LYS A 57 14.67 19.06 -18.04
CA LYS A 57 15.03 20.34 -17.42
C LYS A 57 16.25 20.20 -16.51
N ASP A 58 16.32 19.10 -15.77
CA ASP A 58 17.43 18.73 -14.90
C ASP A 58 17.89 17.31 -15.23
N LYS A 59 19.07 17.20 -15.87
CA LYS A 59 19.64 15.91 -16.24
C LYS A 59 20.03 15.04 -15.03
N GLY A 60 20.18 15.64 -13.85
CA GLY A 60 20.46 14.94 -12.60
C GLY A 60 19.22 14.47 -11.86
N ALA A 61 18.02 14.56 -12.43
CA ALA A 61 16.79 14.17 -11.74
C ALA A 61 16.70 12.64 -11.53
N ALA A 62 17.29 12.13 -10.46
CA ALA A 62 17.40 10.70 -10.17
C ALA A 62 16.04 10.05 -9.84
N MET A 63 15.20 10.71 -9.04
CA MET A 63 13.95 10.11 -8.57
C MET A 63 12.85 11.16 -8.33
N THR A 64 11.62 10.80 -8.67
CA THR A 64 10.40 11.56 -8.35
C THR A 64 9.51 10.75 -7.40
N LEU A 65 9.42 11.22 -6.16
CA LEU A 65 8.65 10.63 -5.08
C LEU A 65 7.16 10.95 -5.25
N VAL A 66 6.30 9.96 -5.06
CA VAL A 66 4.85 10.13 -5.19
C VAL A 66 4.24 10.19 -3.80
N TYR A 67 3.51 11.26 -3.50
CA TYR A 67 2.80 11.42 -2.23
C TYR A 67 1.31 11.63 -2.41
N LYS A 68 0.55 11.28 -1.38
CA LYS A 68 -0.86 11.63 -1.26
C LYS A 68 -1.06 12.62 -0.13
N GLU A 69 -1.67 13.75 -0.45
CA GLU A 69 -2.08 14.73 0.54
C GLU A 69 -3.40 14.31 1.20
N VAL A 70 -3.47 14.40 2.53
CA VAL A 70 -4.68 14.08 3.32
C VAL A 70 -5.00 15.16 4.35
N SER A 71 -6.17 15.08 4.98
CA SER A 71 -6.52 15.99 6.09
C SER A 71 -5.66 15.73 7.33
N GLN A 72 -5.43 16.76 8.14
CA GLN A 72 -4.67 16.63 9.39
C GLN A 72 -5.31 15.67 10.41
N GLU A 73 -6.62 15.45 10.30
CA GLU A 73 -7.39 14.55 11.18
C GLU A 73 -7.30 13.08 10.76
N HIS A 74 -6.72 12.79 9.58
CA HIS A 74 -6.65 11.45 9.03
C HIS A 74 -5.87 10.51 9.96
N ALA A 75 -6.41 9.31 10.24
CA ALA A 75 -5.85 8.37 11.22
C ALA A 75 -4.37 8.02 10.95
N LEU A 76 -3.99 7.89 9.67
CA LEU A 76 -2.61 7.59 9.27
C LEU A 76 -1.61 8.73 9.54
N ILE A 77 -2.06 9.99 9.62
CA ILE A 77 -1.19 11.12 9.96
C ILE A 77 -0.80 11.09 11.45
N LYS A 78 -1.68 10.56 12.31
CA LYS A 78 -1.42 10.39 13.75
C LYS A 78 -0.51 9.20 14.07
N SER A 79 -0.03 8.48 13.06
CA SER A 79 0.91 7.37 13.22
C SER A 79 2.35 7.80 12.99
N ASP A 80 3.32 7.00 13.44
CA ASP A 80 4.78 7.17 13.21
C ASP A 80 5.20 7.06 11.72
N LYS A 81 4.24 7.06 10.80
CA LYS A 81 4.44 6.96 9.35
C LYS A 81 4.26 8.29 8.61
N SER A 82 4.00 9.39 9.30
CA SER A 82 3.90 10.69 8.64
C SER A 82 5.26 11.17 8.15
N VAL A 83 5.28 11.81 6.98
CA VAL A 83 6.49 12.34 6.35
C VAL A 83 6.43 13.87 6.37
N PHE A 84 7.52 14.47 6.78
CA PHE A 84 7.78 15.89 6.60
C PHE A 84 8.62 16.10 5.33
N LEU A 85 8.12 16.97 4.45
CA LEU A 85 8.76 17.29 3.18
C LEU A 85 8.88 18.81 3.04
N ALA A 86 10.09 19.30 2.80
CA ALA A 86 10.33 20.67 2.37
C ALA A 86 10.87 20.66 0.95
N ALA A 87 10.31 21.50 0.08
CA ALA A 87 10.67 21.52 -1.33
C ALA A 87 10.60 22.92 -1.95
N ASP A 88 11.33 23.11 -3.03
CA ASP A 88 11.33 24.35 -3.81
C ASP A 88 9.93 24.63 -4.38
N GLY A 89 9.42 25.84 -4.15
CA GLY A 89 8.05 26.20 -4.49
C GLY A 89 7.74 26.26 -5.99
N LYS A 90 8.76 26.34 -6.86
CA LYS A 90 8.58 26.45 -8.32
C LYS A 90 8.84 25.13 -9.04
N THR A 91 9.83 24.38 -8.58
CA THR A 91 10.34 23.19 -9.27
C THR A 91 9.89 21.89 -8.63
N ASN A 92 9.36 21.93 -7.40
CA ASN A 92 9.06 20.76 -6.58
C ASN A 92 10.30 19.88 -6.33
N LYS A 93 11.50 20.46 -6.40
CA LYS A 93 12.74 19.79 -5.98
C LYS A 93 12.72 19.62 -4.47
N VAL A 94 12.94 18.40 -3.99
CA VAL A 94 12.97 18.07 -2.57
C VAL A 94 14.27 18.58 -1.98
N LEU A 95 14.17 19.31 -0.88
CA LEU A 95 15.31 19.87 -0.14
C LEU A 95 15.47 19.16 1.20
N VAL A 96 14.36 18.76 1.81
CA VAL A 96 14.32 18.07 3.10
C VAL A 96 13.28 16.99 3.04
N HIS A 97 13.67 15.80 3.48
CA HIS A 97 12.78 14.66 3.67
C HIS A 97 13.08 14.05 5.04
N GLN A 98 12.08 13.97 5.91
CA GLN A 98 12.23 13.39 7.25
C GLN A 98 10.97 12.61 7.63
N LYS A 99 11.16 11.43 8.23
CA LYS A 99 10.05 10.74 8.89
C LYS A 99 9.74 11.44 10.21
N PHE A 100 8.46 11.74 10.43
CA PHE A 100 8.01 12.36 11.66
C PHE A 100 8.24 11.40 12.83
N LYS A 101 9.03 11.85 13.81
CA LYS A 101 9.22 11.15 15.09
C LYS A 101 8.51 11.96 16.18
N PRO A 102 7.54 11.40 16.90
CA PRO A 102 6.95 12.10 18.04
C PRO A 102 8.08 12.35 19.06
N LYS A 103 8.47 13.64 19.23
CA LYS A 103 9.55 14.21 20.10
C LYS A 103 10.82 14.75 19.40
N SER A 104 10.86 14.96 18.08
CA SER A 104 11.99 15.69 17.48
C SER A 104 11.86 17.21 17.65
N ASN A 105 12.72 17.82 18.47
CA ASN A 105 12.89 19.28 18.59
C ASN A 105 13.81 19.81 17.47
N GLU A 106 13.49 19.53 16.20
CA GLU A 106 14.28 20.09 15.09
C GLU A 106 13.66 21.39 14.59
N ASN A 107 14.48 22.44 14.69
CA ASN A 107 14.13 23.83 14.46
C ASN A 107 14.32 24.23 13.00
N THR A 108 13.34 24.98 12.51
CA THR A 108 13.33 25.96 11.41
C THR A 108 14.47 25.89 10.40
N ILE A 109 14.16 25.43 9.18
CA ILE A 109 15.03 25.54 8.02
C ILE A 109 14.67 26.82 7.25
N ALA A 110 15.58 27.78 7.21
CA ALA A 110 15.42 29.04 6.49
C ALA A 110 15.86 28.87 5.03
N LEU A 111 14.90 28.72 4.12
CA LEU A 111 15.14 28.62 2.69
C LEU A 111 14.17 29.55 1.93
N PRO A 112 14.61 30.22 0.85
CA PRO A 112 13.75 31.12 0.07
C PRO A 112 12.66 30.36 -0.71
N THR A 113 11.41 30.84 -0.66
CA THR A 113 10.22 30.26 -1.34
C THR A 113 10.10 28.73 -1.24
N VAL A 114 10.11 28.20 -0.02
CA VAL A 114 9.90 26.77 0.24
C VAL A 114 8.45 26.46 0.54
N LYS A 115 7.97 25.34 0.00
CA LYS A 115 6.70 24.71 0.38
C LYS A 115 6.97 23.64 1.43
N LEU A 116 6.26 23.73 2.55
CA LEU A 116 6.31 22.77 3.63
C LEU A 116 5.07 21.89 3.59
N HIS A 117 5.26 20.58 3.65
CA HIS A 117 4.19 19.60 3.68
C HIS A 117 4.34 18.69 4.90
N HIS A 118 3.27 18.56 5.68
CA HIS A 118 3.23 17.76 6.91
C HIS A 118 2.10 16.72 6.91
N ASN A 119 1.20 16.79 5.93
CA ASN A 119 -0.02 15.99 5.83
C ASN A 119 0.07 14.99 4.67
N LEU A 120 1.22 14.34 4.54
CA LEU A 120 1.53 13.43 3.44
C LEU A 120 1.50 11.97 3.89
N ILE A 121 0.89 11.14 3.05
CA ILE A 121 1.01 9.68 3.09
C ILE A 121 1.97 9.26 1.99
N ASP A 122 2.94 8.42 2.35
CA ASP A 122 3.85 7.76 1.42
C ASP A 122 3.29 6.40 1.00
N PRO A 123 2.87 6.22 -0.28
CA PRO A 123 2.39 4.95 -0.82
C PRO A 123 3.53 3.98 -1.21
N ASN A 124 4.78 4.34 -0.94
CA ASN A 124 5.99 3.64 -1.36
C ASN A 124 6.12 3.53 -2.90
N ILE A 125 5.81 4.61 -3.61
CA ILE A 125 5.90 4.69 -5.07
C ILE A 125 6.88 5.79 -5.46
N ALA A 126 7.79 5.48 -6.38
CA ALA A 126 8.65 6.47 -7.00
C ALA A 126 8.87 6.18 -8.48
N VAL A 127 9.03 7.22 -9.28
CA VAL A 127 9.55 7.11 -10.65
C VAL A 127 11.05 7.37 -10.61
N CYS A 128 11.84 6.45 -11.12
CA CYS A 128 13.30 6.47 -11.04
C CYS A 128 13.89 6.61 -12.44
N SER A 129 14.94 7.41 -12.56
CA SER A 129 15.83 7.42 -13.72
C SER A 129 16.73 6.18 -13.72
N SER A 130 17.29 5.84 -14.88
CA SER A 130 18.26 4.75 -15.03
C SER A 130 19.57 4.95 -14.24
N SER A 131 19.81 6.13 -13.68
CA SER A 131 20.95 6.40 -12.81
C SER A 131 20.79 5.82 -11.40
N VAL A 132 19.58 5.47 -10.98
CA VAL A 132 19.32 5.00 -9.61
C VAL A 132 20.05 3.70 -9.28
N PRO A 133 19.99 2.61 -10.10
CA PRO A 133 20.72 1.38 -9.76
C PRO A 133 22.25 1.56 -9.63
N PRO A 134 22.94 2.29 -10.53
CA PRO A 134 24.35 2.64 -10.34
C PRO A 134 24.64 3.37 -9.03
N LEU A 135 23.78 4.32 -8.62
CA LEU A 135 23.97 5.05 -7.36
C LEU A 135 23.91 4.13 -6.13
N PHE A 136 23.10 3.07 -6.16
CA PHE A 136 23.10 2.03 -5.13
C PHE A 136 24.34 1.12 -5.19
N ALA A 137 24.90 0.89 -6.38
CA ALA A 137 26.13 0.13 -6.57
C ALA A 137 27.37 0.89 -6.08
N ASP A 138 27.42 2.20 -6.31
CA ASP A 138 28.50 3.07 -5.86
C ASP A 138 28.46 3.33 -4.35
N ASN A 139 27.29 3.22 -3.72
CA ASN A 139 27.08 3.50 -2.29
C ASN A 139 26.51 2.29 -1.54
N PHE A 140 27.40 1.51 -0.93
CA PHE A 140 27.03 0.29 -0.19
C PHE A 140 26.16 0.54 1.06
N ASP A 141 26.19 1.75 1.62
CA ASP A 141 25.40 2.12 2.80
C ASP A 141 23.90 2.30 2.49
N PHE A 142 23.52 2.43 1.21
CA PHE A 142 22.12 2.55 0.83
C PHE A 142 21.43 1.20 0.87
N GLN A 143 20.84 0.86 2.01
CA GLN A 143 20.13 -0.40 2.23
C GLN A 143 18.63 -0.27 1.96
N THR A 144 18.03 0.87 2.31
CA THR A 144 16.61 1.15 2.11
C THR A 144 16.37 2.32 1.16
N ARG A 145 15.12 2.49 0.71
CA ARG A 145 14.71 3.67 -0.07
C ARG A 145 14.90 4.96 0.73
N ASP A 146 14.70 4.92 2.05
CA ASP A 146 14.88 6.07 2.91
C ASP A 146 16.36 6.44 3.05
N ASP A 147 17.25 5.45 3.19
CA ASP A 147 18.70 5.69 3.24
C ASP A 147 19.19 6.34 1.96
N PHE A 148 18.68 5.88 0.81
CA PHE A 148 18.97 6.46 -0.49
C PHE A 148 18.50 7.91 -0.60
N ILE A 149 17.24 8.19 -0.21
CA ILE A 149 16.68 9.56 -0.21
C ILE A 149 17.52 10.47 0.69
N HIS A 150 17.82 10.03 1.91
CA HIS A 150 18.64 10.80 2.84
C HIS A 150 20.06 11.00 2.34
N GLY A 151 20.68 9.97 1.76
CA GLY A 151 22.01 10.03 1.18
C GLY A 151 22.12 11.06 0.06
N LEU A 152 21.18 11.05 -0.90
CA LEU A 152 21.16 12.02 -1.99
C LEU A 152 20.96 13.46 -1.51
N LEU A 153 20.12 13.69 -0.50
CA LEU A 153 19.90 15.04 0.05
C LEU A 153 21.12 15.57 0.81
N ILE A 154 21.89 14.69 1.47
CA ILE A 154 23.10 15.09 2.20
C ILE A 154 24.29 15.29 1.24
N GLN A 155 24.38 14.46 0.19
CA GLN A 155 25.49 14.44 -0.75
C GLN A 155 25.20 15.20 -2.06
N GLU A 156 24.21 16.10 -2.06
CA GLU A 156 23.76 16.83 -3.26
C GLU A 156 24.91 17.56 -3.96
N ASP A 157 25.82 18.18 -3.19
CA ASP A 157 26.98 18.92 -3.70
C ASP A 157 28.01 18.03 -4.43
N ILE A 158 27.99 16.72 -4.19
CA ILE A 158 28.97 15.75 -4.70
C ILE A 158 28.39 14.92 -5.85
N LEU A 159 27.15 14.43 -5.69
CA LEU A 159 26.51 13.54 -6.67
C LEU A 159 25.85 14.29 -7.82
N ALA A 160 25.47 15.57 -7.61
CA ALA A 160 24.69 16.36 -8.56
C ALA A 160 23.36 15.70 -9.00
N ASP A 161 22.86 14.76 -8.20
CA ASP A 161 21.58 14.09 -8.38
C ASP A 161 20.49 14.76 -7.53
N SER A 162 19.35 15.04 -8.16
CA SER A 162 18.22 15.75 -7.58
C SER A 162 17.04 14.82 -7.31
N LEU A 163 16.36 15.06 -6.20
CA LEU A 163 15.07 14.45 -5.87
C LEU A 163 13.93 15.42 -6.15
N TYR A 164 12.83 14.90 -6.69
CA TYR A 164 11.60 15.64 -6.94
C TYR A 164 10.42 14.96 -6.28
N TYR A 165 9.30 15.67 -6.13
CA TYR A 165 8.07 15.06 -5.66
C TYR A 165 6.86 15.46 -6.53
N THR A 166 5.83 14.62 -6.49
CA THR A 166 4.53 14.90 -7.11
C THR A 166 3.39 14.39 -6.25
N PHE A 167 2.22 15.02 -6.40
CA PHE A 167 1.01 14.63 -5.68
C PHE A 167 0.07 13.85 -6.58
N VAL A 168 -0.47 12.77 -6.04
CA VAL A 168 -1.53 12.02 -6.68
C VAL A 168 -2.87 12.31 -6.03
N LYS A 169 -3.84 12.72 -6.86
CA LYS A 169 -5.24 12.81 -6.47
C LYS A 169 -5.88 11.43 -6.58
N SER A 170 -5.51 10.53 -5.68
CA SER A 170 -6.17 9.23 -5.56
C SER A 170 -7.11 9.28 -4.36
N ASN A 171 -8.34 8.81 -4.54
CA ASN A 171 -9.24 8.56 -3.41
C ASN A 171 -8.63 7.46 -2.52
N ASN A 172 -9.15 7.25 -1.31
CA ASN A 172 -8.56 6.24 -0.41
C ASN A 172 -8.47 4.86 -1.09
N ASN A 173 -7.44 4.06 -0.81
CA ASN A 173 -7.22 2.79 -1.51
C ASN A 173 -8.08 1.68 -0.90
N ASP A 174 -9.38 1.95 -0.79
CA ASP A 174 -10.37 0.99 -0.29
C ASP A 174 -11.05 0.32 -1.48
N VAL A 175 -10.79 -0.99 -1.62
CA VAL A 175 -11.34 -1.82 -2.69
C VAL A 175 -12.83 -2.11 -2.45
N LEU A 176 -13.25 -2.24 -1.18
CA LEU A 176 -14.62 -2.59 -0.80
C LEU A 176 -15.59 -1.43 -1.01
N HIS A 177 -15.12 -0.21 -0.73
CA HIS A 177 -15.90 1.02 -0.92
C HIS A 177 -15.73 1.64 -2.32
N ASN A 178 -15.15 0.89 -3.28
CA ASN A 178 -14.87 1.36 -4.64
C ASN A 178 -13.96 2.61 -4.74
N TRP A 179 -13.25 2.96 -3.67
CA TRP A 179 -12.37 4.14 -3.67
C TRP A 179 -11.08 3.89 -4.47
N ALA A 180 -10.71 2.61 -4.67
CA ALA A 180 -9.64 2.19 -5.57
C ALA A 180 -10.07 2.02 -7.05
N TYR A 181 -11.26 2.50 -7.47
CA TYR A 181 -11.73 2.38 -8.86
C TYR A 181 -10.66 2.84 -9.89
N PRO A 182 -10.39 2.07 -10.96
CA PRO A 182 -11.15 0.91 -11.45
C PRO A 182 -10.75 -0.42 -10.82
N LEU A 183 -9.89 -0.46 -9.80
CA LEU A 183 -9.58 -1.68 -9.05
C LEU A 183 -10.69 -1.96 -8.01
N SER A 184 -11.89 -2.27 -8.50
CA SER A 184 -13.00 -2.71 -7.66
C SER A 184 -13.35 -4.17 -7.92
N ILE A 185 -14.07 -4.77 -6.97
CA ILE A 185 -14.67 -6.10 -7.16
C ILE A 185 -15.66 -6.07 -8.36
N GLU A 186 -16.31 -4.93 -8.58
CA GLU A 186 -17.32 -4.72 -9.63
C GLU A 186 -16.76 -4.48 -11.03
N SER A 187 -15.50 -4.03 -11.18
CA SER A 187 -14.93 -3.62 -12.48
C SER A 187 -14.62 -4.79 -13.42
N GLY A 188 -14.95 -6.03 -13.03
CA GLY A 188 -14.94 -7.19 -13.91
C GLY A 188 -13.69 -8.07 -13.82
N ALA A 189 -12.73 -7.74 -12.94
CA ALA A 189 -11.62 -8.65 -12.60
C ALA A 189 -12.11 -9.84 -11.74
N TYR A 190 -13.16 -9.65 -10.94
CA TYR A 190 -13.71 -10.64 -10.00
C TYR A 190 -15.17 -11.00 -10.34
N LYS A 191 -15.41 -11.51 -11.56
CA LYS A 191 -16.76 -11.86 -12.08
C LYS A 191 -17.51 -12.93 -11.28
N GLU A 192 -16.84 -13.55 -10.33
CA GLU A 192 -17.37 -14.60 -9.47
C GLU A 192 -18.20 -14.05 -8.31
N PHE A 193 -18.07 -12.75 -8.01
CA PHE A 193 -18.81 -12.11 -6.93
C PHE A 193 -20.13 -11.49 -7.42
N VAL A 194 -21.16 -11.59 -6.57
CA VAL A 194 -22.48 -10.98 -6.72
C VAL A 194 -22.61 -9.88 -5.67
N TYR A 195 -22.97 -8.70 -6.12
CA TYR A 195 -23.25 -7.56 -5.26
C TYR A 195 -24.72 -7.55 -4.79
N SER A 196 -24.95 -7.37 -3.49
CA SER A 196 -26.29 -7.41 -2.89
C SER A 196 -26.70 -6.11 -2.16
N GLY A 197 -26.00 -5.00 -2.42
CA GLY A 197 -26.21 -3.73 -1.69
C GLY A 197 -25.34 -3.61 -0.44
N LYS A 198 -25.20 -2.40 0.12
CA LYS A 198 -24.44 -2.11 1.36
C LYS A 198 -23.01 -2.68 1.36
N HIS A 199 -22.33 -2.64 0.22
CA HIS A 199 -20.98 -3.22 0.04
C HIS A 199 -20.90 -4.71 0.43
N ILE A 200 -21.99 -5.46 0.21
CA ILE A 200 -22.02 -6.92 0.38
C ILE A 200 -21.65 -7.58 -0.94
N TYR A 201 -20.52 -8.29 -0.94
CA TYR A 201 -19.99 -9.05 -2.05
C TYR A 201 -19.96 -10.54 -1.66
N ARG A 202 -20.64 -11.37 -2.45
CA ARG A 202 -20.69 -12.82 -2.20
C ARG A 202 -20.22 -13.57 -3.43
N ASN A 203 -19.27 -14.49 -3.28
CA ASN A 203 -18.91 -15.41 -4.34
C ASN A 203 -20.10 -16.34 -4.68
N LYS A 204 -20.32 -16.59 -5.98
CA LYS A 204 -21.40 -17.45 -6.49
C LYS A 204 -21.42 -18.85 -5.90
N THR A 205 -20.27 -19.40 -5.51
CA THR A 205 -20.18 -20.76 -4.95
C THR A 205 -20.38 -20.81 -3.44
N ALA A 206 -20.36 -19.67 -2.75
CA ALA A 206 -20.63 -19.62 -1.31
C ALA A 206 -22.06 -20.07 -1.01
N THR A 207 -22.24 -20.84 0.06
CA THR A 207 -23.53 -21.37 0.50
C THR A 207 -23.93 -20.73 1.83
N LEU A 208 -25.08 -20.03 1.82
CA LEU A 208 -25.62 -19.36 3.01
C LEU A 208 -26.98 -19.96 3.35
N ASN A 209 -27.17 -20.34 4.61
CA ASN A 209 -28.47 -20.76 5.12
C ASN A 209 -29.47 -19.59 5.15
N ARG A 210 -30.77 -19.92 5.10
CA ARG A 210 -31.86 -18.93 4.94
C ARG A 210 -31.95 -17.90 6.09
N SER A 211 -31.52 -18.31 7.29
CA SER A 211 -31.54 -17.48 8.49
C SER A 211 -30.26 -16.66 8.68
N CYS A 212 -29.25 -16.83 7.82
CA CYS A 212 -28.02 -16.07 7.85
C CYS A 212 -28.27 -14.62 7.39
N THR A 213 -27.72 -13.67 8.15
CA THR A 213 -27.91 -12.23 7.90
C THR A 213 -26.58 -11.56 7.64
N LEU A 214 -26.43 -10.96 6.45
CA LEU A 214 -25.30 -10.09 6.11
C LEU A 214 -25.76 -8.63 6.24
N LEU A 215 -25.03 -7.82 7.01
CA LEU A 215 -25.48 -6.46 7.35
C LEU A 215 -24.92 -5.38 6.40
N GLU A 216 -23.63 -5.06 6.50
CA GLU A 216 -22.94 -4.07 5.68
C GLU A 216 -21.45 -4.40 5.62
N ASP A 217 -20.79 -3.98 4.53
CA ASP A 217 -19.34 -4.09 4.32
C ASP A 217 -18.83 -5.52 4.53
N VAL A 218 -19.40 -6.47 3.78
CA VAL A 218 -19.09 -7.91 3.89
C VAL A 218 -18.57 -8.46 2.58
N LEU A 219 -17.49 -9.23 2.64
CA LEU A 219 -17.02 -10.04 1.53
C LEU A 219 -17.03 -11.51 1.92
N ILE A 220 -17.66 -12.37 1.10
CA ILE A 220 -17.69 -13.83 1.30
C ILE A 220 -16.98 -14.52 0.14
N GLY A 221 -15.89 -15.22 0.44
CA GLY A 221 -15.10 -16.01 -0.50
C GLY A 221 -15.82 -17.25 -1.04
N GLY A 222 -15.20 -17.87 -2.04
CA GLY A 222 -15.73 -19.05 -2.72
C GLY A 222 -15.78 -20.27 -1.81
N ASP A 223 -16.77 -21.13 -2.04
CA ASP A 223 -16.92 -22.44 -1.39
C ASP A 223 -17.03 -22.38 0.15
N SER A 224 -17.33 -21.21 0.68
CA SER A 224 -17.56 -20.98 2.11
C SER A 224 -19.00 -21.29 2.49
N PHE A 225 -19.20 -21.87 3.66
CA PHE A 225 -20.50 -22.25 4.21
C PHE A 225 -20.81 -21.44 5.46
N LEU A 226 -21.98 -20.82 5.51
CA LEU A 226 -22.49 -20.11 6.70
C LEU A 226 -23.77 -20.78 7.20
N GLY A 227 -23.71 -21.24 8.45
CA GLY A 227 -24.80 -21.91 9.16
C GLY A 227 -25.96 -20.99 9.54
N ASP A 228 -26.93 -21.56 10.25
CA ASP A 228 -28.16 -20.87 10.63
C ASP A 228 -27.93 -19.79 11.71
N ASN A 229 -28.74 -18.73 11.67
CA ASN A 229 -28.71 -17.60 12.60
C ASN A 229 -27.34 -16.90 12.72
N THR A 230 -26.48 -17.05 11.72
CA THR A 230 -25.18 -16.40 11.67
C THR A 230 -25.29 -14.97 11.15
N VAL A 231 -24.63 -14.03 11.83
CA VAL A 231 -24.65 -12.59 11.51
C VAL A 231 -23.24 -12.12 11.21
N VAL A 232 -23.06 -11.46 10.05
CA VAL A 232 -21.76 -10.94 9.61
C VAL A 232 -21.87 -9.45 9.25
N SER A 233 -20.94 -8.63 9.76
CA SER A 233 -20.85 -7.20 9.46
C SER A 233 -19.41 -6.71 9.45
N LYS A 234 -19.08 -5.78 8.54
CA LYS A 234 -17.75 -5.14 8.43
C LYS A 234 -16.60 -6.14 8.40
N SER A 235 -16.80 -7.29 7.77
CA SER A 235 -15.93 -8.45 7.90
C SER A 235 -15.65 -9.11 6.57
N PHE A 236 -14.46 -9.68 6.45
CA PHE A 236 -14.01 -10.43 5.29
C PHE A 236 -13.94 -11.90 5.65
N ILE A 237 -14.62 -12.75 4.87
CA ILE A 237 -14.58 -14.20 5.00
C ILE A 237 -13.87 -14.75 3.76
N GLY A 238 -12.79 -15.48 3.98
CA GLY A 238 -11.98 -16.12 2.96
C GLY A 238 -12.69 -17.27 2.23
N ASN A 239 -11.93 -18.00 1.44
CA ASN A 239 -12.40 -19.16 0.68
C ASN A 239 -12.41 -20.42 1.55
N ASN A 240 -13.33 -21.35 1.25
CA ASN A 240 -13.45 -22.64 1.93
C ASN A 240 -13.63 -22.54 3.46
N VAL A 241 -14.20 -21.43 3.95
CA VAL A 241 -14.44 -21.22 5.38
C VAL A 241 -15.74 -21.91 5.78
N ILE A 242 -15.73 -22.65 6.89
CA ILE A 242 -16.92 -23.30 7.45
C ILE A 242 -17.32 -22.58 8.72
N ILE A 243 -18.47 -21.92 8.69
CA ILE A 243 -19.07 -21.22 9.83
C ILE A 243 -20.29 -21.99 10.30
N GLY A 244 -20.29 -22.36 11.57
CA GLY A 244 -21.37 -23.04 12.26
C GLY A 244 -22.63 -22.18 12.46
N ASN A 245 -23.47 -22.62 13.38
CA ASN A 245 -24.74 -21.97 13.70
C ASN A 245 -24.59 -20.95 14.83
N ASN A 246 -25.45 -19.93 14.85
CA ASN A 246 -25.51 -18.88 15.86
C ASN A 246 -24.17 -18.14 16.03
N VAL A 247 -23.44 -17.92 14.94
CA VAL A 247 -22.13 -17.23 14.97
C VAL A 247 -22.31 -15.74 14.70
N THR A 248 -21.61 -14.89 15.45
CA THR A 248 -21.58 -13.43 15.19
C THR A 248 -20.16 -13.00 14.85
N ILE A 249 -19.98 -12.35 13.69
CA ILE A 249 -18.68 -11.86 13.22
C ILE A 249 -18.80 -10.36 12.89
N GLU A 250 -18.06 -9.53 13.62
CA GLU A 250 -18.04 -8.07 13.41
C GLU A 250 -16.60 -7.55 13.27
N LYS A 251 -16.35 -6.66 12.30
CA LYS A 251 -15.06 -5.97 12.12
C LYS A 251 -13.85 -6.92 12.04
N SER A 252 -14.04 -8.11 11.50
CA SER A 252 -13.05 -9.18 11.58
C SER A 252 -12.64 -9.71 10.21
N PHE A 253 -11.43 -10.25 10.14
CA PHE A 253 -10.89 -10.90 8.95
C PHE A 253 -10.73 -12.38 9.26
N ILE A 254 -11.43 -13.22 8.52
CA ILE A 254 -11.36 -14.68 8.62
C ILE A 254 -10.71 -15.18 7.34
N MET A 255 -9.52 -15.75 7.45
CA MET A 255 -8.75 -16.24 6.30
C MET A 255 -9.20 -17.62 5.83
N ASP A 256 -8.59 -18.08 4.74
CA ASP A 256 -9.02 -19.26 3.99
C ASP A 256 -8.98 -20.54 4.86
N LYS A 257 -9.93 -21.44 4.60
CA LYS A 257 -10.07 -22.77 5.26
C LYS A 257 -10.26 -22.73 6.78
N ALA A 258 -10.53 -21.57 7.37
CA ALA A 258 -10.87 -21.49 8.79
C ALA A 258 -12.19 -22.24 9.08
N VAL A 259 -12.27 -22.84 10.26
CA VAL A 259 -13.45 -23.56 10.75
C VAL A 259 -13.89 -22.92 12.06
N ILE A 260 -15.07 -22.31 12.03
CA ILE A 260 -15.71 -21.68 13.18
C ILE A 260 -16.91 -22.52 13.57
N LYS A 261 -16.91 -23.05 14.78
CA LYS A 261 -18.02 -23.86 15.30
C LYS A 261 -19.19 -23.02 15.83
N ASP A 262 -20.19 -23.69 16.38
CA ASP A 262 -21.45 -23.09 16.79
C ASP A 262 -21.29 -22.17 18.01
N ASN A 263 -22.18 -21.18 18.14
CA ASN A 263 -22.25 -20.22 19.26
C ASN A 263 -20.96 -19.41 19.47
N VAL A 264 -20.24 -19.08 18.40
CA VAL A 264 -19.01 -18.29 18.48
C VAL A 264 -19.29 -16.80 18.24
N LYS A 265 -18.63 -15.94 19.00
CA LYS A 265 -18.60 -14.49 18.77
C LYS A 265 -17.18 -14.03 18.45
N ILE A 266 -16.98 -13.37 17.32
CA ILE A 266 -15.70 -12.81 16.88
C ILE A 266 -15.89 -11.32 16.63
N THR A 267 -15.08 -10.49 17.28
CA THR A 267 -15.15 -9.02 17.13
C THR A 267 -13.75 -8.44 17.00
N ASN A 268 -13.56 -7.56 16.02
CA ASN A 268 -12.30 -6.84 15.78
C ASN A 268 -11.05 -7.75 15.76
N SER A 269 -11.15 -8.92 15.14
CA SER A 269 -10.12 -9.97 15.21
C SER A 269 -9.64 -10.41 13.82
N PHE A 270 -8.40 -10.88 13.76
CA PHE A 270 -7.82 -11.55 12.58
C PHE A 270 -7.66 -13.04 12.89
N ILE A 271 -8.35 -13.89 12.13
CA ILE A 271 -8.29 -15.35 12.24
C ILE A 271 -7.54 -15.87 11.02
N ASP A 272 -6.39 -16.49 11.26
CA ASP A 272 -5.47 -16.93 10.22
C ASP A 272 -5.96 -18.19 9.47
N GLU A 273 -5.27 -18.54 8.39
CA GLU A 273 -5.60 -19.69 7.56
C GLU A 273 -5.62 -21.00 8.37
N GLU A 274 -6.55 -21.90 8.01
CA GLU A 274 -6.68 -23.24 8.62
C GLU A 274 -6.90 -23.22 10.16
N CYS A 275 -7.29 -22.08 10.73
CA CYS A 275 -7.60 -21.97 12.15
C CYS A 275 -8.91 -22.71 12.50
N PHE A 276 -8.92 -23.35 13.67
CA PHE A 276 -10.10 -24.06 14.20
C PHE A 276 -10.58 -23.41 15.50
N ILE A 277 -11.75 -22.79 15.48
CA ILE A 277 -12.38 -22.18 16.64
C ILE A 277 -13.50 -23.10 17.15
N LYS A 278 -13.38 -23.50 18.41
CA LYS A 278 -14.33 -24.38 19.09
C LYS A 278 -15.65 -23.67 19.41
N GLU A 279 -16.64 -24.47 19.77
CA GLU A 279 -17.96 -24.00 20.19
C GLU A 279 -17.87 -23.09 21.42
N ASP A 280 -18.85 -22.21 21.58
CA ASP A 280 -19.03 -21.34 22.76
C ASP A 280 -17.83 -20.41 23.06
N CYS A 281 -17.06 -20.05 22.03
CA CYS A 281 -15.90 -19.18 22.15
C CYS A 281 -16.27 -17.70 21.90
N THR A 282 -15.67 -16.81 22.68
CA THR A 282 -15.71 -15.36 22.43
C THR A 282 -14.30 -14.86 22.17
N ILE A 283 -14.08 -14.24 21.01
CA ILE A 283 -12.79 -13.68 20.58
C ILE A 283 -13.00 -12.19 20.34
N GLU A 284 -12.26 -11.36 21.08
CA GLU A 284 -12.32 -9.90 20.98
C GLU A 284 -10.87 -9.35 20.95
N GLY A 285 -10.60 -8.46 19.99
CA GLY A 285 -9.28 -7.86 19.74
C GLY A 285 -9.30 -6.34 19.76
#